data_AF-A0A182Y468-F1
#
_entry.id   AF-A0A182Y468-F1
#
_cell.length_a   1.000
_cell.length_b   1.000
_cell.length_c   1.000
_cell.angle_alpha   90.00
_cell.angle_beta   90.00
_cell.angle_gamma   90.00
#
_symmetry.space_group_name_H-M   'P 1'
#
loop_
_entity.id
_entity.type
_entity.pdbx_description
1 polymer ?
#
loop_
_entity_poly.entity_id
_entity_poly.type
_entity_poly.pdbx_seq_one_letter_code
_entity_poly.pdbx_strand_id
1 'polypeptide(L)'
;MFAHGPLLHSLDTSSMPPPPIDDSFPHPTLLEQIRVTDAHRVQQFLTATKAGIDQHDGKACRSIVPVNISTYRAELCEALNVLENLKHSKLVLDDLLQEAESGETWNEELNRAGQLKEVLGELLKSLENVKRKQSLHRKLSARRKKRAWLKRRNQRLHANRLAEQTARTQRSQEIANWEAEWKDRLTQERVAREEQQMKTLILTDVRRRKARAKRMLARFEKSLHLHQQRQNVSTVNTQPEVRFDARMYALIAEWRGKVDECVKEEKRLKDELNRQSTGNVSRRRENRWRKVLFGTAAIGGMFGRQSKDWWWQELVAVRRAWDKFSLPADPNHPFHQQGTVSTWNVPPEQPSPEWEVYRETSKIKRCS
;
A
#
# COMPACT_ATOMS: atom_id res chain seq x y z
N MET A 1 37.33 26.25 -12.00
CA MET A 1 35.91 25.93 -12.16
C MET A 1 35.79 24.43 -12.31
N PHE A 2 35.22 23.73 -11.32
CA PHE A 2 34.28 22.61 -11.46
C PHE A 2 33.93 22.20 -10.02
N ALA A 3 32.68 22.47 -9.65
CA ALA A 3 32.16 22.21 -8.33
C ALA A 3 31.88 20.71 -8.16
N HIS A 4 32.38 20.13 -7.07
CA HIS A 4 31.99 18.79 -6.64
C HIS A 4 30.62 18.88 -5.95
N GLY A 5 29.61 18.32 -6.60
CA GLY A 5 28.31 18.02 -5.99
C GLY A 5 28.34 16.65 -5.28
N PRO A 6 27.60 16.47 -4.17
CA PRO A 6 27.62 15.22 -3.41
C PRO A 6 26.73 14.14 -4.02
N LEU A 7 27.27 12.92 -4.05
CA LEU A 7 26.60 11.68 -4.42
C LEU A 7 25.46 11.35 -3.44
N LEU A 8 24.22 11.45 -3.91
CA LEU A 8 23.04 10.93 -3.25
C LEU A 8 23.17 9.40 -3.09
N HIS A 9 23.20 8.96 -1.83
CA HIS A 9 23.12 7.56 -1.45
C HIS A 9 21.80 6.95 -1.96
N SER A 10 21.92 5.86 -2.71
CA SER A 10 20.81 4.95 -2.96
C SER A 10 20.42 4.29 -1.63
N LEU A 11 19.26 4.67 -1.10
CA LEU A 11 18.64 3.92 -0.02
C LEU A 11 18.17 2.58 -0.60
N ASP A 12 18.89 1.52 -0.22
CA ASP A 12 18.46 0.13 -0.36
C ASP A 12 17.08 -0.03 0.29
N THR A 13 16.04 -0.21 -0.53
CA THR A 13 14.66 -0.54 -0.10
C THR A 13 14.50 -2.01 0.34
N SER A 14 15.58 -2.67 0.78
CA SER A 14 15.59 -4.10 1.14
C SER A 14 15.28 -4.38 2.62
N SER A 15 14.47 -3.53 3.24
CA SER A 15 14.05 -3.67 4.64
C SER A 15 12.63 -3.12 4.84
N MET A 16 11.67 -3.63 4.08
CA MET A 16 10.33 -3.73 4.64
C MET A 16 10.14 -5.17 5.14
N PRO A 17 9.83 -5.38 6.43
CA PRO A 17 9.36 -6.67 6.89
C PRO A 17 8.13 -7.07 6.05
N PRO A 18 7.84 -8.37 5.89
CA PRO A 18 6.57 -8.77 5.30
C PRO A 18 5.46 -7.99 6.02
N PRO A 19 4.46 -7.45 5.30
CA PRO A 19 3.31 -6.86 5.96
C PRO A 19 2.80 -7.87 6.98
N PRO A 20 2.47 -7.44 8.21
CA PRO A 20 1.90 -8.33 9.21
C PRO A 20 0.77 -9.10 8.53
N ILE A 21 0.69 -10.40 8.81
CA ILE A 21 -0.46 -11.20 8.40
C ILE A 21 -1.67 -10.43 8.89
N ASP A 22 -2.41 -9.91 7.93
CA ASP A 22 -3.60 -9.16 8.20
C ASP A 22 -4.62 -10.19 8.66
N ASP A 23 -4.72 -10.39 9.98
CA ASP A 23 -5.86 -11.02 10.65
C ASP A 23 -7.13 -10.12 10.50
N SER A 24 -7.29 -9.48 9.32
CA SER A 24 -8.45 -8.73 8.86
C SER A 24 -9.66 -9.62 8.55
N PHE A 25 -9.59 -10.90 8.87
CA PHE A 25 -10.82 -11.62 9.16
C PHE A 25 -11.22 -11.26 10.58
N PRO A 26 -12.30 -10.47 10.78
CA PRO A 26 -12.72 -10.10 12.11
C PRO A 26 -12.93 -11.39 12.90
N HIS A 27 -12.15 -11.54 13.98
CA HIS A 27 -12.24 -12.64 14.92
C HIS A 27 -13.74 -12.91 15.17
N PRO A 28 -14.24 -14.16 15.21
CA PRO A 28 -15.67 -14.45 15.34
C PRO A 28 -16.33 -13.69 16.50
N THR A 29 -15.56 -13.39 17.54
CA THR A 29 -15.93 -12.54 18.67
C THR A 29 -16.24 -11.08 18.28
N LEU A 30 -15.46 -10.46 17.38
CA LEU A 30 -15.72 -9.11 16.86
C LEU A 30 -16.94 -9.07 15.95
N LEU A 31 -17.13 -10.09 15.11
CA LEU A 31 -18.34 -10.22 14.29
C LEU A 31 -19.59 -10.34 15.16
N GLU A 32 -19.53 -11.12 16.24
CA GLU A 32 -20.64 -11.25 17.18
C GLU A 32 -20.88 -9.95 17.97
N GLN A 33 -19.82 -9.25 18.37
CA GLN A 33 -19.94 -7.93 19.00
C GLN A 33 -20.59 -6.89 18.07
N ILE A 34 -20.21 -6.86 16.80
CA ILE A 34 -20.82 -5.97 15.78
C ILE A 34 -22.29 -6.36 15.57
N ARG A 35 -22.59 -7.66 15.45
CA ARG A 35 -23.96 -8.16 15.31
C ARG A 35 -24.85 -7.76 16.48
N VAL A 36 -24.36 -7.88 17.72
CA VAL A 36 -25.09 -7.50 18.94
C VAL A 36 -25.28 -5.98 19.02
N THR A 37 -24.25 -5.19 18.70
CA THR A 37 -24.36 -3.72 18.73
C THR A 37 -25.29 -3.19 17.64
N ASP A 38 -25.27 -3.77 16.44
CA ASP A 38 -26.19 -3.40 15.36
C ASP A 38 -27.63 -3.80 15.69
N ALA A 39 -27.85 -5.00 16.25
CA ALA A 39 -29.18 -5.41 16.73
C ALA A 39 -29.73 -4.43 17.77
N HIS A 40 -28.91 -3.99 18.72
CA HIS A 40 -29.30 -3.00 19.73
C HIS A 40 -29.63 -1.63 19.11
N ARG A 41 -28.83 -1.15 18.16
CA ARG A 41 -29.09 0.12 17.45
C ARG A 41 -30.37 0.07 16.62
N VAL A 42 -30.62 -1.04 15.93
CA VAL A 42 -31.86 -1.25 15.19
C VAL A 42 -33.05 -1.25 16.14
N GLN A 43 -32.94 -1.94 17.28
CA GLN A 43 -34.00 -1.96 18.29
C GLN A 43 -34.27 -0.59 18.88
N GLN A 44 -33.22 0.18 19.22
CA GLN A 44 -33.33 1.57 19.66
C GLN A 44 -34.00 2.48 18.63
N PHE A 45 -33.63 2.32 17.35
CA PHE A 45 -34.25 3.08 16.26
C PHE A 45 -35.74 2.73 16.10
N LEU A 46 -36.10 1.45 16.18
CA LEU A 46 -37.49 0.99 16.11
C LEU A 46 -38.32 1.45 17.32
N THR A 47 -37.74 1.48 18.53
CA THR A 47 -38.43 2.02 19.72
C THR A 47 -38.56 3.54 19.66
N ALA A 48 -37.55 4.26 19.18
CA ALA A 48 -37.59 5.71 19.02
C ALA A 48 -38.58 6.15 17.93
N THR A 49 -38.69 5.38 16.85
CA THR A 49 -39.69 5.63 15.80
C THR A 49 -41.10 5.30 16.27
N LYS A 50 -41.31 4.27 17.09
CA LYS A 50 -42.62 3.99 17.71
C LYS A 50 -43.02 5.05 18.73
N ALA A 51 -42.09 5.49 19.59
CA ALA A 51 -42.35 6.55 20.57
C ALA A 51 -42.60 7.93 19.92
N GLY A 52 -42.09 8.17 18.71
CA GLY A 52 -42.33 9.39 17.95
C GLY A 52 -43.64 9.42 17.14
N ILE A 53 -44.35 8.29 17.00
CA ILE A 53 -45.63 8.22 16.27
C ILE A 53 -46.80 8.66 17.15
N ASP A 54 -46.71 8.51 18.48
CA ASP A 54 -47.80 8.84 19.41
C ASP A 54 -47.74 10.26 20.01
N GLN A 55 -46.74 11.08 19.63
CA GLN A 55 -46.57 12.44 20.18
C GLN A 55 -46.34 13.54 19.12
N HIS A 56 -47.06 13.48 18.00
CA HIS A 56 -47.05 14.58 17.03
C HIS A 56 -48.41 15.19 16.69
N ASP A 57 -49.35 15.18 17.64
CA ASP A 57 -50.48 16.11 17.62
C ASP A 57 -50.04 17.45 18.19
N GLY A 58 -49.85 18.45 17.32
CA GLY A 58 -49.53 19.81 17.78
C GLY A 58 -48.70 20.68 16.84
N LYS A 59 -48.74 20.47 15.52
CA LYS A 59 -48.44 21.58 14.60
C LYS A 59 -49.75 22.01 13.99
N ALA A 60 -50.31 23.07 14.58
CA ALA A 60 -51.41 23.84 14.00
C ALA A 60 -51.07 24.15 12.54
N CYS A 61 -51.61 23.32 11.64
CA CYS A 61 -51.63 23.57 10.22
C CYS A 61 -52.53 24.77 10.04
N ARG A 62 -51.94 25.98 10.12
CA ARG A 62 -52.54 27.18 9.55
C ARG A 62 -53.01 26.76 8.17
N SER A 63 -54.31 26.88 7.91
CA SER A 63 -54.94 26.67 6.61
C SER A 63 -54.21 27.55 5.59
N ILE A 64 -53.17 26.99 4.98
CA ILE A 64 -52.47 27.57 3.85
C ILE A 64 -53.19 26.98 2.66
N VAL A 65 -53.99 27.81 2.00
CA VAL A 65 -54.56 27.52 0.68
C VAL A 65 -53.50 26.77 -0.14
N PRO A 66 -53.74 25.49 -0.51
CA PRO A 66 -52.72 24.69 -1.16
C PRO A 66 -52.47 25.22 -2.58
N VAL A 67 -51.50 26.12 -2.73
CA VAL A 67 -51.13 26.67 -4.05
C VAL A 67 -50.23 25.68 -4.78
N ASN A 68 -50.67 25.13 -5.90
CA ASN A 68 -49.82 24.32 -6.77
C ASN A 68 -49.03 25.21 -7.75
N ILE A 69 -47.73 24.95 -7.92
CA ILE A 69 -46.88 25.75 -8.82
C ILE A 69 -47.32 25.56 -10.28
N SER A 70 -47.77 24.36 -10.66
CA SER A 70 -48.21 24.10 -12.04
C SER A 70 -49.51 24.82 -12.37
N THR A 71 -50.47 24.85 -11.44
CA THR A 71 -51.76 25.53 -11.65
C THR A 71 -51.57 27.03 -11.73
N TYR A 72 -50.78 27.62 -10.82
CA TYR A 72 -50.46 29.05 -10.86
C TYR A 72 -49.74 29.45 -12.16
N ARG A 73 -48.88 28.56 -12.69
CA ARG A 73 -48.23 28.77 -14.00
C ARG A 73 -49.25 28.71 -15.15
N ALA A 74 -50.20 27.78 -15.11
CA ALA A 74 -51.24 27.66 -16.13
C ALA A 74 -52.16 28.88 -16.14
N GLU A 75 -52.63 29.32 -14.97
CA GLU A 75 -53.43 30.55 -14.80
C GLU A 75 -52.70 31.79 -15.35
N LEU A 76 -51.38 31.88 -15.14
CA LEU A 76 -50.56 32.98 -15.64
C LEU A 76 -50.38 32.92 -17.17
N CYS A 77 -50.24 31.73 -17.75
CA CYS A 77 -50.22 31.54 -19.20
C CYS A 77 -51.59 31.86 -19.83
N GLU A 78 -52.69 31.48 -19.19
CA GLU A 78 -54.05 31.79 -19.64
C GLU A 78 -54.30 33.31 -19.62
N ALA A 79 -53.92 34.00 -18.54
CA ALA A 79 -54.02 35.46 -18.46
C ALA A 79 -53.20 36.17 -19.56
N LEU A 80 -52.02 35.64 -19.91
CA LEU A 80 -51.21 36.15 -21.02
C LEU A 80 -51.92 35.95 -22.37
N ASN A 81 -52.51 34.79 -22.62
CA ASN A 81 -53.26 34.52 -23.84
C ASN A 81 -54.50 35.43 -23.97
N VAL A 82 -55.25 35.62 -22.88
CA VAL A 82 -56.41 36.54 -22.87
C VAL A 82 -55.97 37.98 -23.13
N LEU A 83 -54.82 38.40 -22.58
CA LEU A 83 -54.24 39.71 -22.86
C LEU A 83 -53.85 39.88 -24.34
N GLU A 84 -53.26 38.86 -24.95
CA GLU A 84 -52.93 38.86 -26.39
C GLU A 84 -54.21 38.96 -27.25
N ASN A 85 -55.24 38.18 -26.93
CA ASN A 85 -56.53 38.24 -27.61
C ASN A 85 -57.20 39.61 -27.46
N LEU A 86 -57.10 40.23 -26.28
CA LEU A 86 -57.62 41.58 -26.03
C LEU A 86 -56.87 42.64 -26.84
N LYS A 87 -55.54 42.52 -26.97
CA LYS A 87 -54.74 43.39 -27.85
C LYS A 87 -55.14 43.23 -29.32
N HIS A 88 -55.41 41.99 -29.75
CA HIS A 88 -55.86 41.73 -31.11
C HIS A 88 -57.25 42.33 -31.38
N SER A 89 -58.22 42.12 -30.48
CA SER A 89 -59.55 42.72 -30.60
C SER A 89 -59.50 44.26 -30.57
N LYS A 90 -58.55 44.84 -29.81
CA LYS A 90 -58.29 46.29 -29.89
C LYS A 90 -57.85 46.74 -31.29
N LEU A 91 -56.92 46.01 -31.92
CA LEU A 91 -56.47 46.36 -33.28
C LEU A 91 -57.62 46.27 -34.30
N VAL A 92 -58.43 45.21 -34.21
CA VAL A 92 -59.61 45.04 -35.06
C VAL A 92 -60.62 46.19 -34.87
N LEU A 93 -60.86 46.61 -33.62
CA LEU A 93 -61.66 47.81 -33.35
C LEU A 93 -60.99 49.09 -33.86
N ASP A 94 -59.67 49.24 -33.78
CA ASP A 94 -59.00 50.43 -34.33
C ASP A 94 -59.11 50.48 -35.88
N ASP A 95 -59.11 49.33 -36.56
CA ASP A 95 -59.25 49.19 -38.02
C ASP A 95 -60.70 49.43 -38.48
N LEU A 96 -61.69 48.81 -37.83
CA LEU A 96 -63.12 49.00 -38.14
C LEU A 96 -63.57 50.45 -37.95
N LEU A 97 -62.90 51.21 -37.07
CA LEU A 97 -63.17 52.63 -36.85
C LEU A 97 -62.71 53.50 -38.04
N GLN A 98 -61.70 53.04 -38.79
CA GLN A 98 -61.18 53.72 -39.98
C GLN A 98 -61.98 53.39 -41.24
N GLU A 99 -62.54 52.18 -41.33
CA GLU A 99 -63.21 51.67 -42.54
C GLU A 99 -64.70 52.06 -42.66
N ALA A 100 -65.28 52.71 -41.63
CA ALA A 100 -66.69 53.15 -41.59
C ALA A 100 -67.69 52.02 -41.92
N GLU A 101 -67.37 50.78 -41.52
CA GLU A 101 -68.18 49.60 -41.75
C GLU A 101 -69.32 49.43 -40.71
N SER A 102 -70.26 48.55 -41.05
CA SER A 102 -71.52 48.25 -40.35
C SER A 102 -71.41 48.24 -38.82
N GLY A 103 -72.31 48.95 -38.13
CA GLY A 103 -72.35 49.00 -36.66
C GLY A 103 -72.62 47.65 -35.96
N GLU A 104 -73.00 46.61 -36.70
CA GLU A 104 -73.24 45.27 -36.13
C GLU A 104 -71.93 44.54 -35.80
N THR A 105 -70.96 44.50 -36.72
CA THR A 105 -69.64 43.88 -36.51
C THR A 105 -68.84 44.63 -35.44
N TRP A 106 -69.00 45.96 -35.39
CA TRP A 106 -68.44 46.80 -34.33
C TRP A 106 -68.94 46.39 -32.94
N ASN A 107 -70.25 46.20 -32.79
CA ASN A 107 -70.87 45.83 -31.51
C ASN A 107 -70.49 44.41 -31.08
N GLU A 108 -70.33 43.48 -32.03
CA GLU A 108 -69.86 42.11 -31.76
C GLU A 108 -68.44 42.09 -31.20
N GLU A 109 -67.49 42.78 -31.85
CA GLU A 109 -66.12 42.88 -31.37
C GLU A 109 -66.01 43.68 -30.06
N LEU A 110 -66.84 44.71 -29.87
CA LEU A 110 -66.91 45.44 -28.60
C LEU A 110 -67.37 44.54 -27.44
N ASN A 111 -68.39 43.70 -27.68
CA ASN A 111 -68.87 42.73 -26.70
C ASN A 111 -67.81 41.66 -26.40
N ARG A 112 -67.11 41.15 -27.43
CA ARG A 112 -66.01 40.21 -27.28
C ARG A 112 -64.86 40.80 -26.45
N ALA A 113 -64.45 42.04 -26.73
CA ALA A 113 -63.44 42.76 -25.96
C ALA A 113 -63.89 42.98 -24.50
N GLY A 114 -65.18 43.26 -24.28
CA GLY A 114 -65.79 43.34 -22.96
C GLY A 114 -65.66 42.05 -22.15
N GLN A 115 -66.04 40.91 -22.75
CA GLN A 115 -65.91 39.59 -22.13
C GLN A 115 -64.45 39.24 -21.82
N LEU A 116 -63.52 39.53 -22.75
CA LEU A 116 -62.08 39.31 -22.53
C LEU A 116 -61.54 40.16 -21.37
N LYS A 117 -62.02 41.40 -21.18
CA LYS A 117 -61.66 42.24 -20.03
C LYS A 117 -62.17 41.66 -18.71
N GLU A 118 -63.39 41.14 -18.68
CA GLU A 118 -63.97 40.52 -17.48
C GLU A 118 -63.20 39.26 -17.08
N VAL A 119 -62.94 38.36 -18.03
CA VAL A 119 -62.16 37.14 -17.82
C VAL A 119 -60.75 37.48 -17.32
N LEU A 120 -60.09 38.46 -17.95
CA LEU A 120 -58.77 38.92 -17.51
C LEU A 120 -58.81 39.50 -16.08
N GLY A 121 -59.85 40.26 -15.74
CA GLY A 121 -60.05 40.82 -14.41
C GLY A 121 -60.18 39.74 -13.33
N GLU A 122 -60.96 38.69 -13.58
CA GLU A 122 -61.11 37.56 -12.67
C GLU A 122 -59.80 36.77 -12.49
N LEU A 123 -59.10 36.49 -13.59
CA LEU A 123 -57.79 35.83 -13.54
C LEU A 123 -56.78 36.64 -12.73
N LEU A 124 -56.72 37.95 -12.94
CA LEU A 124 -55.81 38.85 -12.22
C LEU A 124 -56.13 38.93 -10.72
N LYS A 125 -57.40 39.00 -10.32
CA LYS A 125 -57.79 38.96 -8.88
C LYS A 125 -57.24 37.70 -8.20
N SER A 126 -57.33 36.56 -8.87
CA SER A 126 -56.84 35.28 -8.34
C SER A 126 -55.31 35.23 -8.22
N LEU A 127 -54.60 35.80 -9.21
CA LEU A 127 -53.14 35.86 -9.30
C LEU A 127 -52.57 36.91 -8.33
N GLU A 128 -53.26 38.02 -8.10
CA GLU A 128 -52.80 39.11 -7.24
C GLU A 128 -52.97 38.86 -5.75
N ASN A 129 -53.69 37.80 -5.38
CA ASN A 129 -53.89 37.41 -3.98
C ASN A 129 -52.55 37.27 -3.22
N VAL A 130 -52.34 38.17 -2.25
CA VAL A 130 -51.10 38.28 -1.46
C VAL A 130 -50.75 36.96 -0.75
N LYS A 131 -51.73 36.26 -0.19
CA LYS A 131 -51.52 34.99 0.51
C LYS A 131 -51.06 33.90 -0.45
N ARG A 132 -51.62 33.86 -1.67
CA ARG A 132 -51.20 32.92 -2.72
C ARG A 132 -49.78 33.21 -3.20
N LYS A 133 -49.45 34.46 -3.49
CA LYS A 133 -48.09 34.90 -3.89
C LYS A 133 -47.04 34.53 -2.83
N GLN A 134 -47.30 34.80 -1.55
CA GLN A 134 -46.39 34.45 -0.46
C GLN A 134 -46.20 32.93 -0.33
N SER A 135 -47.27 32.13 -0.45
CA SER A 135 -47.21 30.66 -0.43
C SER A 135 -46.38 30.12 -1.59
N LEU A 136 -46.60 30.65 -2.80
CA LEU A 136 -45.84 30.30 -3.99
C LEU A 136 -44.36 30.63 -3.82
N HIS A 137 -44.04 31.83 -3.34
CA HIS A 137 -42.65 32.25 -3.11
C HIS A 137 -41.92 31.31 -2.13
N ARG A 138 -42.56 30.90 -1.04
CA ARG A 138 -42.02 29.92 -0.09
C ARG A 138 -41.77 28.56 -0.74
N LYS A 139 -42.71 28.06 -1.57
CA LYS A 139 -42.53 26.79 -2.29
C LYS A 139 -41.39 26.86 -3.31
N LEU A 140 -41.26 27.96 -4.04
CA LEU A 140 -40.19 28.17 -5.01
C LEU A 140 -38.83 28.26 -4.34
N SER A 141 -38.72 28.99 -3.22
CA SER A 141 -37.47 29.09 -2.46
C SER A 141 -37.06 27.74 -1.87
N ALA A 142 -38.00 26.95 -1.34
CA ALA A 142 -37.76 25.59 -0.89
C ALA A 142 -37.27 24.66 -2.03
N ARG A 143 -37.92 24.72 -3.21
CA ARG A 143 -37.46 23.97 -4.40
C ARG A 143 -36.07 24.40 -4.86
N ARG A 144 -35.74 25.70 -4.81
CA ARG A 144 -34.41 26.21 -5.17
C ARG A 144 -33.35 25.69 -4.20
N LYS A 145 -33.61 25.75 -2.89
CA LYS A 145 -32.74 25.20 -1.85
C LYS A 145 -32.53 23.69 -2.04
N LYS A 146 -33.61 22.93 -2.28
CA LYS A 146 -33.53 21.48 -2.54
C LYS A 146 -32.69 21.16 -3.78
N ARG A 147 -32.90 21.87 -4.89
CA ARG A 147 -32.11 21.69 -6.12
C ARG A 147 -30.63 22.01 -5.89
N ALA A 148 -30.32 23.10 -5.19
CA ALA A 148 -28.94 23.47 -4.86
C ALA A 148 -28.26 22.42 -3.98
N TRP A 149 -28.97 21.91 -2.97
CA TRP A 149 -28.47 20.84 -2.10
C TRP A 149 -28.21 19.54 -2.88
N LEU A 150 -29.17 19.11 -3.73
CA LEU A 150 -29.01 17.92 -4.58
C LEU A 150 -27.82 18.06 -5.52
N LYS A 151 -27.64 19.24 -6.13
CA LYS A 151 -26.47 19.52 -6.99
C LYS A 151 -25.16 19.33 -6.23
N ARG A 152 -25.02 19.92 -5.05
CA ARG A 152 -23.82 19.76 -4.20
C ARG A 152 -23.61 18.31 -3.76
N ARG A 153 -24.67 17.60 -3.38
CA ARG A 153 -24.60 16.18 -3.00
C ARG A 153 -24.12 15.33 -4.18
N ASN A 154 -24.70 15.50 -5.36
CA ASN A 154 -24.31 14.74 -6.54
C ASN A 154 -22.88 15.03 -6.97
N GLN A 155 -22.43 16.29 -6.88
CA GLN A 155 -21.03 16.66 -7.13
C GLN A 155 -20.08 15.96 -6.16
N ARG A 156 -20.39 15.93 -4.85
CA ARG A 156 -19.59 15.20 -3.86
C ARG A 156 -19.55 13.69 -4.14
N LEU A 157 -20.70 13.08 -4.44
CA LEU A 157 -20.75 11.66 -4.77
C LEU A 157 -19.95 11.33 -6.04
N HIS A 158 -20.00 12.19 -7.05
CA HIS A 158 -19.20 12.03 -8.26
C HIS A 158 -17.71 12.15 -7.97
N ALA A 159 -17.29 13.17 -7.20
CA ALA A 159 -15.89 13.34 -6.81
C ALA A 159 -15.37 12.14 -6.00
N ASN A 160 -16.16 11.63 -5.05
CA ASN A 160 -15.79 10.45 -4.26
C ASN A 160 -15.65 9.19 -5.14
N ARG A 161 -16.58 8.95 -6.07
CA ARG A 161 -16.48 7.82 -7.01
C ARG A 161 -15.23 7.92 -7.88
N LEU A 162 -14.91 9.11 -8.37
CA LEU A 162 -13.71 9.34 -9.15
C LEU A 162 -12.45 9.07 -8.31
N ALA A 163 -12.40 9.57 -7.07
CA ALA A 163 -11.29 9.34 -6.15
C ALA A 163 -11.11 7.85 -5.80
N GLU A 164 -12.21 7.13 -5.55
CA GLU A 164 -12.19 5.68 -5.33
C GLU A 164 -11.67 4.94 -6.58
N GLN A 165 -12.11 5.34 -7.77
CA GLN A 165 -11.65 4.73 -9.01
C GLN A 165 -10.16 4.98 -9.24
N THR A 166 -9.66 6.20 -8.99
CA THR A 166 -8.22 6.50 -9.10
C THR A 166 -7.38 5.73 -8.08
N ALA A 167 -7.87 5.61 -6.84
CA ALA A 167 -7.19 4.83 -5.81
C ALA A 167 -7.13 3.34 -6.17
N ARG A 168 -8.24 2.78 -6.71
CA ARG A 168 -8.26 1.40 -7.22
C ARG A 168 -7.27 1.20 -8.36
N THR A 169 -7.20 2.12 -9.32
CA THR A 169 -6.24 2.00 -10.43
C THR A 169 -4.80 2.08 -9.96
N GLN A 170 -4.48 2.97 -9.01
CA GLN A 170 -3.14 3.06 -8.43
C GLN A 170 -2.76 1.77 -7.71
N ARG A 171 -3.64 1.24 -6.86
CA ARG A 171 -3.40 -0.03 -6.17
C ARG A 171 -3.24 -1.21 -7.13
N SER A 172 -4.04 -1.27 -8.19
CA SER A 172 -3.88 -2.30 -9.24
C SER A 172 -2.54 -2.18 -9.95
N GLN A 173 -2.05 -0.95 -10.19
CA GLN A 173 -0.74 -0.73 -10.79
C GLN A 173 0.41 -1.13 -9.85
N GLU A 174 0.30 -0.82 -8.56
CA GLU A 174 1.25 -1.28 -7.54
C GLU A 174 1.32 -2.81 -7.47
N ILE A 175 0.16 -3.49 -7.49
CA ILE A 175 0.09 -4.96 -7.53
C ILE A 175 0.78 -5.49 -8.80
N ALA A 176 0.49 -4.91 -9.97
CA ALA A 176 1.12 -5.33 -11.22
C ALA A 176 2.64 -5.14 -11.20
N ASN A 177 3.13 -4.05 -10.60
CA ASN A 177 4.56 -3.81 -10.43
C ASN A 177 5.19 -4.86 -9.49
N TRP A 178 4.56 -5.17 -8.37
CA TRP A 178 5.03 -6.22 -7.46
C TRP A 178 5.03 -7.59 -8.13
N GLU A 179 4.01 -7.93 -8.91
CA GLU A 179 3.98 -9.18 -9.67
C GLU A 179 5.12 -9.26 -10.69
N ALA A 180 5.42 -8.15 -11.38
CA ALA A 180 6.54 -8.07 -12.31
C ALA A 180 7.88 -8.27 -11.57
N GLU A 181 8.10 -7.55 -10.47
CA GLU A 181 9.30 -7.72 -9.65
C GLU A 181 9.46 -9.15 -9.13
N TRP A 182 8.38 -9.78 -8.68
CA TRP A 182 8.41 -11.17 -8.22
C TRP A 182 8.73 -12.15 -9.34
N LYS A 183 8.17 -11.94 -10.53
CA LYS A 183 8.50 -12.74 -11.72
C LYS A 183 9.98 -12.58 -12.08
N ASP A 184 10.51 -11.37 -12.06
CA ASP A 184 11.92 -11.09 -12.33
C ASP A 184 12.85 -11.71 -11.29
N ARG A 185 12.49 -11.66 -10.01
CA ARG A 185 13.25 -12.35 -8.95
C ARG A 185 13.25 -13.86 -9.17
N LEU A 186 12.10 -14.43 -9.53
CA LEU A 186 11.98 -15.87 -9.78
C LEU A 186 12.80 -16.30 -10.99
N THR A 187 12.80 -15.52 -12.08
CA THR A 187 13.62 -15.81 -13.26
C THR A 187 15.11 -15.70 -12.94
N GLN A 188 15.53 -14.66 -12.20
CA GLN A 188 16.91 -14.52 -11.73
C GLN A 188 17.34 -15.70 -10.85
N GLU A 189 16.49 -16.12 -9.91
CA GLU A 189 16.77 -17.31 -9.09
C GLU A 189 16.87 -18.58 -9.93
N ARG A 190 16.01 -18.74 -10.94
CA ARG A 190 16.04 -19.89 -11.84
C ARG A 190 17.35 -19.93 -12.62
N VAL A 191 17.74 -18.82 -13.23
CA VAL A 191 19.02 -18.68 -13.95
C VAL A 191 20.19 -18.97 -13.01
N ALA A 192 20.17 -18.43 -11.78
CA ALA A 192 21.20 -18.71 -10.79
C ALA A 192 21.28 -20.20 -10.41
N ARG A 193 20.14 -20.89 -10.27
CA ARG A 193 20.09 -22.35 -10.02
C ARG A 193 20.65 -23.13 -11.21
N GLU A 194 20.28 -22.78 -12.44
CA GLU A 194 20.77 -23.41 -13.66
C GLU A 194 22.28 -23.21 -13.84
N GLU A 195 22.78 -22.00 -13.61
CA GLU A 195 24.23 -21.72 -13.59
C GLU A 195 24.96 -22.53 -12.52
N GLN A 196 24.38 -22.64 -11.32
CA GLN A 196 24.95 -23.43 -10.24
C GLN A 196 25.01 -24.92 -10.63
N GLN A 197 23.93 -25.45 -11.21
CA GLN A 197 23.90 -26.82 -11.72
C GLN A 197 24.96 -27.04 -12.80
N MET A 198 25.07 -26.13 -13.78
CA MET A 198 26.10 -26.18 -14.82
C MET A 198 27.52 -26.20 -14.23
N LYS A 199 27.81 -25.31 -13.27
CA LYS A 199 29.10 -25.29 -12.57
C LYS A 199 29.38 -26.60 -11.82
N THR A 200 28.37 -27.22 -11.22
CA THR A 200 28.54 -28.53 -10.56
C THR A 200 28.84 -29.64 -11.57
N LEU A 201 28.18 -29.66 -12.74
CA LEU A 201 28.46 -30.62 -13.80
C LEU A 201 29.91 -30.47 -14.29
N ILE A 202 30.35 -29.25 -14.58
CA ILE A 202 31.75 -28.96 -14.97
C ILE A 202 32.72 -29.46 -13.90
N LEU A 203 32.44 -29.25 -12.62
CA LEU A 203 33.26 -29.74 -11.51
C LEU A 203 33.36 -31.28 -11.51
N THR A 204 32.28 -32.00 -11.83
CA THR A 204 32.32 -33.46 -11.96
C THR A 204 33.22 -33.91 -13.12
N ASP A 205 33.16 -33.20 -14.25
CA ASP A 205 34.01 -33.47 -15.41
C ASP A 205 35.49 -33.18 -15.13
N VAL A 206 35.80 -32.09 -14.42
CA VAL A 206 37.16 -31.79 -13.97
C VAL A 206 37.69 -32.92 -13.08
N ARG A 207 36.89 -33.43 -12.14
CA ARG A 207 37.28 -34.57 -11.30
C ARG A 207 37.54 -35.83 -12.13
N ARG A 208 36.73 -36.09 -13.17
CA ARG A 208 36.92 -37.20 -14.11
C ARG A 208 38.20 -37.04 -14.92
N ARG A 209 38.48 -35.84 -15.46
CA ARG A 209 39.72 -35.51 -16.18
C ARG A 209 40.94 -35.68 -15.28
N LYS A 210 40.89 -35.17 -14.05
CA LYS A 210 41.92 -35.35 -13.02
C LYS A 210 42.19 -36.82 -12.72
N ALA A 211 41.15 -37.63 -12.50
CA ALA A 211 41.29 -39.06 -12.26
C ALA A 211 41.90 -39.80 -13.46
N ARG A 212 41.51 -39.44 -14.69
CA ARG A 212 42.11 -39.99 -15.92
C ARG A 212 43.59 -39.63 -16.03
N ALA A 213 43.96 -38.38 -15.79
CA ALA A 213 45.34 -37.92 -15.82
C ALA A 213 46.20 -38.64 -14.78
N LYS A 214 45.70 -38.81 -13.55
CA LYS A 214 46.37 -39.61 -12.50
C LYS A 214 46.58 -41.06 -12.91
N ARG A 215 45.58 -41.69 -13.55
CA ARG A 215 45.72 -43.08 -14.06
C ARG A 215 46.78 -43.20 -15.15
N MET A 216 46.86 -42.23 -16.07
CA MET A 216 47.89 -42.21 -17.11
C MET A 216 49.28 -41.98 -16.52
N LEU A 217 49.42 -41.04 -15.59
CA LEU A 217 50.66 -40.78 -14.86
C LEU A 217 51.15 -42.04 -14.13
N ALA A 218 50.25 -42.74 -13.41
CA ALA A 218 50.60 -43.99 -12.74
C ALA A 218 51.03 -45.10 -13.73
N ARG A 219 50.51 -45.11 -14.97
CA ARG A 219 50.96 -46.04 -16.01
C ARG A 219 52.38 -45.69 -16.47
N PHE A 220 52.68 -44.41 -16.70
CA PHE A 220 54.01 -43.99 -17.11
C PHE A 220 55.06 -44.26 -16.02
N GLU A 221 54.73 -43.97 -14.75
CA GLU A 221 55.62 -44.27 -13.61
C GLU A 221 55.87 -45.77 -13.45
N LYS A 222 54.83 -46.61 -13.63
CA LYS A 222 55.00 -48.07 -13.64
C LYS A 222 55.86 -48.55 -14.80
N SER A 223 55.66 -48.03 -16.02
CA SER A 223 56.47 -48.40 -17.18
C SER A 223 57.94 -48.00 -17.00
N LEU A 224 58.20 -46.81 -16.43
CA LEU A 224 59.54 -46.36 -16.08
C LEU A 224 60.19 -47.27 -15.02
N HIS A 225 59.45 -47.61 -13.96
CA HIS A 225 59.95 -48.50 -12.91
C HIS A 225 60.24 -49.92 -13.42
N LEU A 226 59.37 -50.49 -14.25
CA LEU A 226 59.59 -51.80 -14.88
C LEU A 226 60.79 -51.78 -15.84
N HIS A 227 61.00 -50.68 -16.56
CA HIS A 227 62.18 -50.50 -17.42
C HIS A 227 63.47 -50.47 -16.59
N GLN A 228 63.50 -49.67 -15.51
CA GLN A 228 64.63 -49.58 -14.58
C GLN A 228 64.94 -50.93 -13.91
N GLN A 229 63.91 -51.69 -13.50
CA GLN A 229 64.09 -53.04 -12.95
C GLN A 229 64.71 -54.01 -13.96
N ARG A 230 64.33 -53.93 -15.24
CA ARG A 230 64.90 -54.78 -16.30
C ARG A 230 66.34 -54.39 -16.65
N GLN A 231 66.67 -53.10 -16.62
CA GLN A 231 68.05 -52.61 -16.81
C GLN A 231 69.00 -53.11 -15.73
N ASN A 232 68.55 -53.16 -14.47
CA ASN A 232 69.36 -53.70 -13.36
C ASN A 232 69.72 -55.20 -13.53
N VAL A 233 69.07 -55.90 -14.46
CA VAL A 233 69.27 -57.34 -14.74
C VAL A 233 70.04 -57.59 -16.05
N SER A 234 70.14 -56.61 -16.97
CA SER A 234 70.74 -56.79 -18.30
C SER A 234 71.74 -55.67 -18.63
N THR A 235 73.04 -55.99 -18.64
CA THR A 235 74.16 -55.07 -18.89
C THR A 235 74.49 -54.88 -20.37
N VAL A 236 73.52 -54.51 -21.23
CA VAL A 236 73.81 -54.27 -22.66
C VAL A 236 72.98 -53.10 -23.24
N ASN A 237 73.71 -52.05 -23.66
CA ASN A 237 73.36 -50.95 -24.58
C ASN A 237 72.70 -49.66 -24.01
N THR A 238 73.52 -48.71 -23.56
CA THR A 238 73.16 -47.46 -22.86
C THR A 238 72.53 -46.34 -23.72
N GLN A 239 72.79 -46.28 -25.03
CA GLN A 239 72.34 -45.17 -25.89
C GLN A 239 70.81 -45.10 -26.16
N PRO A 240 70.12 -46.19 -26.59
CA PRO A 240 68.67 -46.16 -26.81
C PRO A 240 67.88 -46.02 -25.50
N GLU A 241 68.46 -46.44 -24.38
CA GLU A 241 67.87 -46.44 -23.05
C GLU A 241 67.74 -45.03 -22.45
N VAL A 242 68.78 -44.20 -22.56
CA VAL A 242 68.75 -42.79 -22.11
C VAL A 242 67.66 -42.00 -22.85
N ARG A 243 67.41 -42.33 -24.13
CA ARG A 243 66.34 -41.71 -24.92
C ARG A 243 64.94 -42.14 -24.46
N PHE A 244 64.78 -43.38 -23.99
CA PHE A 244 63.51 -43.87 -23.44
C PHE A 244 63.18 -43.16 -22.12
N ASP A 245 64.14 -43.13 -21.19
CA ASP A 245 63.96 -42.48 -19.89
C ASP A 245 63.67 -40.99 -20.04
N ALA A 246 64.42 -40.28 -20.90
CA ALA A 246 64.18 -38.86 -21.18
C ALA A 246 62.76 -38.60 -21.73
N ARG A 247 62.27 -39.45 -22.66
CA ARG A 247 60.90 -39.35 -23.20
C ARG A 247 59.85 -39.65 -22.14
N MET A 248 60.10 -40.63 -21.28
CA MET A 248 59.19 -41.01 -20.19
C MET A 248 59.11 -39.93 -19.12
N TYR A 249 60.23 -39.31 -18.74
CA TYR A 249 60.25 -38.17 -17.83
C TYR A 249 59.52 -36.95 -18.43
N ALA A 250 59.68 -36.68 -19.72
CA ALA A 250 58.93 -35.62 -20.41
C ALA A 250 57.41 -35.88 -20.37
N LEU A 251 56.98 -37.11 -20.66
CA LEU A 251 55.57 -37.50 -20.54
C LEU A 251 55.05 -37.39 -19.10
N ILE A 252 55.83 -37.84 -18.11
CA ILE A 252 55.47 -37.71 -16.69
C ILE A 252 55.31 -36.23 -16.33
N ALA A 253 56.22 -35.35 -16.77
CA ALA A 253 56.14 -33.91 -16.52
C ALA A 253 54.90 -33.28 -17.17
N GLU A 254 54.57 -33.63 -18.41
CA GLU A 254 53.38 -33.14 -19.12
C GLU A 254 52.09 -33.57 -18.41
N TRP A 255 51.99 -34.84 -18.01
CA TRP A 255 50.82 -35.36 -17.31
C TRP A 255 50.72 -34.85 -15.87
N ARG A 256 51.84 -34.56 -15.20
CA ARG A 256 51.87 -33.82 -13.92
C ARG A 256 51.30 -32.42 -14.10
N GLY A 257 51.73 -31.70 -15.14
CA GLY A 257 51.18 -30.39 -15.50
C GLY A 257 49.65 -30.44 -15.69
N LYS A 258 49.14 -31.41 -16.45
CA LYS A 258 47.69 -31.61 -16.65
C LYS A 258 46.92 -31.91 -15.35
N VAL A 259 47.54 -32.65 -14.41
CA VAL A 259 46.95 -32.88 -13.08
C VAL A 259 46.88 -31.57 -12.30
N ASP A 260 47.94 -30.78 -12.29
CA ASP A 260 47.99 -29.50 -11.57
C ASP A 260 47.01 -28.47 -12.13
N GLU A 261 46.82 -28.42 -13.45
CA GLU A 261 45.78 -27.63 -14.10
C GLU A 261 44.38 -28.03 -13.61
N CYS A 262 44.08 -29.33 -13.60
CA CYS A 262 42.80 -29.82 -13.09
C CYS A 262 42.62 -29.51 -11.59
N VAL A 263 43.69 -29.53 -10.79
CA VAL A 263 43.65 -29.16 -9.35
C VAL A 263 43.34 -27.68 -9.17
N LYS A 264 43.98 -26.80 -9.95
CA LYS A 264 43.74 -25.36 -9.93
C LYS A 264 42.31 -25.03 -10.38
N GLU A 265 41.84 -25.64 -11.46
CA GLU A 265 40.47 -25.50 -11.97
C GLU A 265 39.44 -25.99 -10.95
N GLU A 266 39.65 -27.17 -10.35
CA GLU A 266 38.79 -27.73 -9.30
C GLU A 266 38.70 -26.79 -8.08
N LYS A 267 39.84 -26.24 -7.63
CA LYS A 267 39.89 -25.30 -6.51
C LYS A 267 39.08 -24.03 -6.83
N ARG A 268 39.30 -23.43 -8.00
CA ARG A 268 38.57 -22.24 -8.45
C ARG A 268 37.07 -22.48 -8.51
N LEU A 269 36.63 -23.59 -9.10
CA LEU A 269 35.20 -23.94 -9.22
C LEU A 269 34.56 -24.21 -7.85
N LYS A 270 35.28 -24.86 -6.93
CA LYS A 270 34.82 -25.04 -5.53
C LYS A 270 34.67 -23.71 -4.81
N ASP A 271 35.64 -22.82 -4.94
CA ASP A 271 35.60 -21.51 -4.30
C ASP A 271 34.42 -20.67 -4.82
N GLU A 272 34.16 -20.73 -6.13
CA GLU A 272 33.02 -20.06 -6.75
C GLU A 272 31.68 -20.64 -6.29
N LEU A 273 31.55 -21.97 -6.30
CA LEU A 273 30.34 -22.66 -5.81
C LEU A 273 30.08 -22.37 -4.33
N ASN A 274 31.13 -22.32 -3.52
CA ASN A 274 31.06 -21.99 -2.09
C ASN A 274 30.64 -20.55 -1.85
N ARG A 275 31.01 -19.60 -2.73
CA ARG A 275 30.55 -18.20 -2.64
C ARG A 275 29.07 -18.05 -2.95
N GLN A 276 28.55 -18.85 -3.87
CA GLN A 276 27.15 -18.80 -4.32
C GLN A 276 26.20 -19.67 -3.48
N SER A 277 26.70 -20.52 -2.59
CA SER A 277 25.87 -21.31 -1.68
C SER A 277 25.05 -20.41 -0.75
N THR A 278 23.72 -20.58 -0.76
CA THR A 278 22.74 -19.84 0.05
C THR A 278 23.07 -19.83 1.54
N GLY A 279 23.59 -20.94 2.06
CA GLY A 279 24.05 -21.03 3.45
C GLY A 279 25.19 -20.08 3.80
N ASN A 280 26.12 -19.84 2.86
CA ASN A 280 27.25 -18.92 3.05
C ASN A 280 26.86 -17.46 2.86
N VAL A 281 25.92 -17.14 1.98
CA VAL A 281 25.41 -15.78 1.80
C VAL A 281 24.66 -15.34 3.06
N SER A 282 23.80 -16.19 3.60
CA SER A 282 23.07 -15.92 4.85
C SER A 282 24.03 -15.74 6.03
N ARG A 283 25.02 -16.65 6.20
CA ARG A 283 26.04 -16.53 7.25
C ARG A 283 26.90 -15.28 7.12
N ARG A 284 27.23 -14.85 5.89
CA ARG A 284 27.98 -13.61 5.66
C ARG A 284 27.17 -12.38 6.01
N ARG A 285 25.88 -12.37 5.62
CA ARG A 285 24.94 -11.32 6.00
C ARG A 285 24.81 -11.25 7.52
N GLU A 286 24.61 -12.38 8.18
CA GLU A 286 24.56 -12.50 9.63
C GLU A 286 25.87 -12.00 10.28
N ASN A 287 27.04 -12.43 9.80
CA ASN A 287 28.33 -11.97 10.32
C ASN A 287 28.54 -10.46 10.10
N ARG A 288 28.02 -9.90 9.00
CA ARG A 288 28.03 -8.46 8.76
C ARG A 288 27.16 -7.73 9.78
N TRP A 289 25.94 -8.23 10.03
CA TRP A 289 25.07 -7.68 11.07
C TRP A 289 25.66 -7.83 12.47
N ARG A 290 26.23 -8.98 12.81
CA ARG A 290 26.95 -9.19 14.08
C ARG A 290 28.09 -8.17 14.23
N LYS A 291 28.84 -7.90 13.17
CA LYS A 291 29.93 -6.91 13.19
C LYS A 291 29.42 -5.47 13.36
N VAL A 292 28.28 -5.12 12.78
CA VAL A 292 27.67 -3.80 12.90
C VAL A 292 27.06 -3.59 14.30
N LEU A 293 26.32 -4.60 14.79
CA LEU A 293 25.58 -4.51 16.05
C LEU A 293 26.48 -4.68 17.28
N PHE A 294 27.46 -5.59 17.21
CA PHE A 294 28.30 -5.97 18.36
C PHE A 294 29.78 -5.61 18.17
N GLY A 295 30.10 -4.89 17.10
CA GLY A 295 31.48 -4.59 16.74
C GLY A 295 32.24 -5.81 16.23
N THR A 296 33.48 -5.60 15.82
CA THR A 296 34.36 -6.71 15.43
C THR A 296 34.74 -7.47 16.69
N ALA A 297 34.58 -8.80 16.75
CA ALA A 297 35.02 -9.61 17.90
C ALA A 297 36.51 -9.41 18.26
N ALA A 298 37.31 -8.86 17.34
CA ALA A 298 38.68 -8.42 17.55
C ALA A 298 38.85 -7.26 18.55
N ILE A 299 37.77 -6.53 18.90
CA ILE A 299 37.78 -5.50 19.95
C ILE A 299 38.11 -6.14 21.31
N GLY A 300 37.68 -7.38 21.57
CA GLY A 300 38.10 -8.11 22.78
C GLY A 300 39.62 -8.34 22.90
N GLY A 301 40.35 -8.29 21.77
CA GLY A 301 41.81 -8.47 21.75
C GLY A 301 42.62 -7.17 21.76
N MET A 302 42.10 -6.07 21.19
CA MET A 302 42.82 -4.78 21.14
C MET A 302 42.71 -3.95 22.43
N PHE A 303 41.67 -4.14 23.23
CA PHE A 303 41.49 -3.42 24.50
C PHE A 303 42.17 -4.10 25.70
N GLY A 304 42.90 -5.22 25.50
CA GLY A 304 43.63 -5.91 26.56
C GLY A 304 44.80 -5.12 27.19
N ARG A 305 45.07 -3.89 26.74
CA ARG A 305 46.09 -2.98 27.31
C ARG A 305 45.54 -1.66 27.85
N GLN A 306 44.25 -1.36 27.65
CA GLN A 306 43.64 -0.19 28.28
C GLN A 306 42.99 -0.64 29.58
N SER A 307 43.20 0.13 30.66
CA SER A 307 42.69 -0.21 31.99
C SER A 307 41.21 -0.55 31.89
N LYS A 308 40.80 -1.65 32.54
CA LYS A 308 39.41 -2.07 32.70
C LYS A 308 38.52 -0.89 33.13
N ASP A 309 39.10 0.07 33.85
CA ASP A 309 38.47 1.30 34.31
C ASP A 309 38.09 2.26 33.17
N TRP A 310 38.89 2.38 32.11
CA TRP A 310 38.58 3.26 30.98
C TRP A 310 37.38 2.74 30.20
N TRP A 311 37.32 1.43 29.93
CA TRP A 311 36.16 0.80 29.29
C TRP A 311 34.89 0.90 30.14
N TRP A 312 35.00 0.73 31.46
CA TRP A 312 33.89 0.96 32.38
C TRP A 312 33.44 2.41 32.37
N GLN A 313 34.36 3.38 32.33
CA GLN A 313 34.04 4.80 32.24
C GLN A 313 33.37 5.16 30.91
N GLU A 314 33.83 4.59 29.79
CA GLU A 314 33.21 4.75 28.47
C GLU A 314 31.78 4.19 28.47
N LEU A 315 31.57 2.99 29.03
CA LEU A 315 30.24 2.38 29.18
C LEU A 315 29.32 3.21 30.07
N VAL A 316 29.84 3.71 31.19
CA VAL A 316 29.10 4.61 32.09
C VAL A 316 28.78 5.93 31.39
N ALA A 317 29.68 6.45 30.56
CA ALA A 317 29.45 7.69 29.80
C ALA A 317 28.38 7.49 28.71
N VAL A 318 28.44 6.39 27.95
CA VAL A 318 27.40 6.00 26.99
C VAL A 318 26.08 5.81 27.73
N ARG A 319 26.06 5.11 28.86
CA ARG A 319 24.84 4.91 29.66
C ARG A 319 24.26 6.24 30.16
N ARG A 320 25.07 7.14 30.69
CA ARG A 320 24.66 8.49 31.11
C ARG A 320 24.15 9.34 29.94
N ALA A 321 24.72 9.18 28.76
CA ALA A 321 24.23 9.85 27.55
C ALA A 321 22.84 9.33 27.14
N TRP A 322 22.58 8.03 27.33
CA TRP A 322 21.28 7.42 27.11
C TRP A 322 20.26 7.80 28.19
N ASP A 323 20.69 7.95 29.45
CA ASP A 323 19.81 8.36 30.55
C ASP A 323 19.23 9.77 30.32
N LYS A 324 19.86 10.63 29.50
CA LYS A 324 19.29 11.93 29.07
C LYS A 324 18.00 11.81 28.24
N PHE A 325 17.76 10.64 27.64
CA PHE A 325 16.56 10.34 26.87
C PHE A 325 15.53 9.55 27.68
N SER A 326 15.82 9.26 28.96
CA SER A 326 14.87 8.69 29.90
C SER A 326 14.05 9.83 30.51
N LEU A 327 12.72 9.69 30.53
CA LEU A 327 11.78 10.74 30.97
C LEU A 327 12.10 11.25 32.39
N PRO A 328 11.86 12.54 32.71
CA PRO A 328 12.08 13.08 34.04
C PRO A 328 11.23 12.32 35.07
N ALA A 329 11.83 11.98 36.21
CA ALA A 329 11.09 11.47 37.35
C ALA A 329 10.03 12.50 37.77
N ASP A 330 8.76 12.08 37.74
CA ASP A 330 7.65 12.91 38.22
C ASP A 330 7.75 13.04 39.76
N PRO A 331 7.90 14.25 40.32
CA PRO A 331 8.07 14.46 41.76
C PRO A 331 6.83 14.08 42.59
N ASN A 332 5.70 13.73 41.95
CA ASN A 332 4.47 13.35 42.65
C ASN A 332 4.31 11.83 42.92
N HIS A 333 5.28 10.99 42.52
CA HIS A 333 5.22 9.56 42.84
C HIS A 333 5.97 9.23 44.15
N PRO A 334 5.28 8.71 45.19
CA PRO A 334 5.87 8.53 46.53
C PRO A 334 6.81 7.32 46.67
N PHE A 335 7.38 6.81 45.57
CA PHE A 335 8.34 5.71 45.58
C PHE A 335 9.73 6.17 45.11
N HIS A 336 10.31 7.12 45.85
CA HIS A 336 11.75 7.29 45.86
C HIS A 336 12.37 6.37 46.91
N GLN A 337 12.70 5.14 46.49
CA GLN A 337 13.82 4.42 47.07
C GLN A 337 14.89 4.21 46.00
N GLN A 338 16.01 4.89 46.25
CA GLN A 338 17.39 4.57 45.88
C GLN A 338 17.61 3.39 44.91
N GLY A 339 18.20 3.69 43.75
CA GLY A 339 19.26 2.85 43.19
C GLY A 339 18.87 1.59 42.41
N THR A 340 17.61 1.34 42.10
CA THR A 340 17.22 0.26 41.18
C THR A 340 16.67 0.82 39.87
N VAL A 341 17.47 0.71 38.81
CA VAL A 341 16.99 0.82 37.44
C VAL A 341 16.05 -0.36 37.20
N SER A 342 14.74 -0.12 37.26
CA SER A 342 13.74 -1.02 36.67
C SER A 342 14.08 -1.13 35.18
N THR A 343 14.84 -2.15 34.81
CA THR A 343 15.27 -2.43 33.43
C THR A 343 14.19 -3.09 32.59
N TRP A 344 12.95 -3.00 33.04
CA TRP A 344 11.78 -3.38 32.28
C TRP A 344 10.86 -2.17 32.33
N ASN A 345 10.57 -1.62 31.16
CA ASN A 345 9.48 -0.67 31.00
C ASN A 345 8.24 -1.36 31.53
N VAL A 346 7.87 -1.10 32.79
CA VAL A 346 6.58 -1.50 33.32
C VAL A 346 5.57 -0.70 32.50
N PRO A 347 4.70 -1.35 31.71
CA PRO A 347 3.68 -0.64 30.97
C PRO A 347 2.85 0.19 31.95
N PRO A 348 2.39 1.39 31.58
CA PRO A 348 1.47 2.15 32.42
C PRO A 348 0.27 1.28 32.81
N GLU A 349 -0.26 1.45 34.02
CA GLU A 349 -1.38 0.63 34.55
C GLU A 349 -2.60 0.58 33.60
N GLN A 350 -2.73 1.60 32.75
CA GLN A 350 -3.61 1.64 31.58
C GLN A 350 -2.77 1.88 30.30
N PRO A 351 -2.32 0.81 29.62
CA PRO A 351 -1.69 0.94 28.31
C PRO A 351 -2.72 1.35 27.26
N SER A 352 -2.28 2.04 26.20
CA SER A 352 -3.16 2.35 25.07
C SER A 352 -3.65 1.05 24.41
N PRO A 353 -4.80 1.08 23.70
CA PRO A 353 -5.45 -0.13 23.16
C PRO A 353 -4.53 -1.01 22.29
N GLU A 354 -3.52 -0.40 21.68
CA GLU A 354 -2.54 -1.05 20.81
C GLU A 354 -1.58 -1.99 21.56
N TRP A 355 -1.37 -1.76 22.86
CA TRP A 355 -0.44 -2.53 23.71
C TRP A 355 -1.13 -3.62 24.53
N GLU A 356 -2.46 -3.63 24.53
CA GLU A 356 -3.29 -4.53 25.33
C GLU A 356 -3.14 -6.01 24.90
N VAL A 357 -2.77 -6.24 23.64
CA VAL A 357 -2.50 -7.55 23.03
C VAL A 357 -1.29 -8.25 23.66
N TYR A 358 -0.34 -7.50 24.22
CA TYR A 358 0.92 -8.03 24.77
C TYR A 358 0.86 -8.26 26.29
N ARG A 359 -0.29 -8.05 26.93
CA ARG A 359 -0.44 -8.29 28.37
C ARG A 359 -0.57 -9.79 28.62
N GLU A 360 0.46 -10.40 29.21
CA GLU A 360 0.36 -11.79 29.67
C GLU A 360 -0.73 -11.89 30.73
N THR A 361 -1.77 -12.70 30.46
CA THR A 361 -2.80 -12.99 31.45
C THR A 361 -2.23 -13.96 32.48
N SER A 362 -1.55 -13.43 33.50
CA SER A 362 -1.08 -14.21 34.63
C SER A 362 -2.30 -14.75 35.39
N LYS A 363 -2.80 -15.93 35.00
CA LYS A 363 -3.75 -16.70 35.80
C LYS A 363 -2.99 -17.17 37.04
N ILE A 364 -3.06 -16.37 38.10
CA ILE A 364 -2.64 -16.77 39.44
C ILE A 364 -3.54 -17.95 39.82
N LYS A 365 -3.01 -19.17 39.69
CA LYS A 365 -3.59 -20.34 40.34
C LYS A 365 -3.41 -20.14 41.83
N ARG A 366 -4.50 -19.79 42.53
CA ARG A 366 -4.55 -19.93 43.99
C ARG A 366 -4.53 -21.44 44.27
N CYS A 367 -3.42 -21.93 44.81
CA CYS A 367 -3.42 -23.22 45.49
C CYS A 367 -4.18 -23.02 46.80
N SER A 368 -5.33 -23.69 46.90
CA SER A 368 -6.02 -24.03 48.14
C SER A 368 -5.29 -25.13 48.88
#